data_AF-A0A3D1R712-F1
#
_entry.id   AF-A0A3D1R712-F1
#
_cell.length_a   1.000
_cell.length_b   1.000
_cell.length_c   1.000
_cell.angle_alpha   90.00
_cell.angle_beta   90.00
_cell.angle_gamma   90.00
#
_symmetry.space_group_name_H-M   'P 1'
#
loop_
_entity.id
_entity.type
_entity.pdbx_description
1 polymer ?
#
loop_
_entity_poly.entity_id
_entity_poly.type
_entity_poly.pdbx_seq_one_letter_code
_entity_poly.pdbx_strand_id
1 'polypeptide(L)'
;MRARVDGCARCVHLVPSRPKQGREDNTRSGRKPDSGRCLRGPAGALMKALLFDLDGTLVDSRVDIAASANFARRTVGLAPRPQEEIFGFIGEGAERLIERTLGAEHSARVPEALASWREHYERHMLDHTRPYEGVVEALEKIEGPRAIVTNKPGPSARQLVRALGLDRLCP
;
A
#
# COMPACT_ATOMS: atom_id res chain seq x y z
N MET A 1 -17.06 -9.02 26.51
CA MET A 1 -17.30 -7.68 27.09
C MET A 1 -16.09 -6.80 26.81
N ARG A 2 -16.28 -5.80 25.94
CA ARG A 2 -15.43 -4.66 25.55
C ARG A 2 -14.03 -4.91 24.95
N ALA A 3 -13.96 -4.76 23.62
CA ALA A 3 -12.78 -4.33 22.90
C ALA A 3 -12.55 -2.83 23.13
N ARG A 4 -11.29 -2.42 23.33
CA ARG A 4 -10.86 -1.03 23.14
C ARG A 4 -10.25 -0.91 21.74
N VAL A 5 -10.71 0.11 21.03
CA VAL A 5 -10.12 0.61 19.79
C VAL A 5 -9.09 1.65 20.19
N ASP A 6 -7.82 1.40 19.85
CA ASP A 6 -6.80 2.45 19.76
C ASP A 6 -6.17 2.34 18.37
N GLY A 7 -6.04 3.51 17.75
CA GLY A 7 -5.88 3.67 16.31
C GLY A 7 -4.48 3.38 15.77
N CYS A 8 -4.48 3.19 14.45
CA CYS A 8 -3.37 3.38 13.54
C CYS A 8 -2.23 2.34 13.56
N ALA A 9 -1.70 2.09 12.36
CA ALA A 9 -0.61 1.17 12.01
C ALA A 9 -0.92 -0.34 12.10
N ARG A 10 -1.51 -0.90 11.04
CA ARG A 10 -1.34 -2.33 10.72
C ARG A 10 0.05 -2.55 10.12
N CYS A 11 1.08 -2.59 10.96
CA CYS A 11 2.37 -3.18 10.59
C CYS A 11 2.21 -4.71 10.59
N VAL A 12 2.32 -5.33 9.42
CA VAL A 12 2.34 -6.80 9.32
C VAL A 12 3.76 -7.28 9.62
N HIS A 13 3.97 -7.85 10.81
CA HIS A 13 5.22 -8.49 11.20
C HIS A 13 5.24 -9.97 10.79
N LEU A 14 6.13 -10.34 9.87
CA LEU A 14 6.47 -11.75 9.62
C LEU A 14 7.45 -12.22 10.69
N VAL A 15 6.98 -13.11 11.58
CA VAL A 15 7.81 -13.81 12.57
C VAL A 15 8.63 -14.89 11.84
N PRO A 16 9.97 -14.95 12.00
CA PRO A 16 10.73 -16.05 11.44
C PRO A 16 10.41 -17.36 12.19
N SER A 17 10.12 -18.42 11.43
CA SER A 17 9.98 -19.78 11.94
C SER A 17 11.30 -20.25 12.56
N ARG A 18 11.22 -20.88 13.76
CA ARG A 18 12.36 -21.39 14.51
C ARG A 18 13.22 -22.32 13.64
N PRO A 19 14.57 -22.18 13.61
CA PRO A 19 15.41 -23.20 13.01
C PRO A 19 15.42 -24.45 13.91
N LYS A 20 15.31 -25.63 13.28
CA LYS A 20 15.49 -26.91 13.96
C LYS A 20 16.95 -27.03 14.44
N GLN A 21 17.14 -27.40 15.71
CA GLN A 21 18.44 -27.68 16.30
C GLN A 21 19.15 -28.80 15.52
N GLY A 22 20.30 -28.47 14.93
CA GLY A 22 21.29 -29.40 14.40
C GLY A 22 22.63 -29.12 15.07
N ARG A 23 23.31 -30.20 15.49
CA ARG A 23 24.52 -30.23 16.32
C ARG A 23 25.69 -29.40 15.77
N GLU A 24 26.50 -28.91 16.71
CA GLU A 24 27.77 -28.20 16.52
C GLU A 24 28.83 -29.09 15.85
N ASP A 25 29.65 -28.49 14.98
CA ASP A 25 31.07 -28.80 14.92
C ASP A 25 31.88 -27.62 14.34
N ASN A 26 33.07 -27.44 14.91
CA ASN A 26 33.95 -26.27 14.80
C ASN A 26 35.01 -26.48 13.70
N THR A 27 35.32 -25.47 12.88
CA THR A 27 36.68 -24.99 12.53
C THR A 27 36.75 -24.16 11.22
N ARG A 28 37.68 -23.18 11.24
CA ARG A 28 38.33 -22.42 10.14
C ARG A 28 37.65 -21.16 9.59
N SER A 29 38.15 -20.03 10.08
CA SER A 29 38.72 -18.88 9.34
C SER A 29 38.32 -18.75 7.87
N GLY A 30 37.29 -17.96 7.61
CA GLY A 30 36.99 -17.36 6.32
C GLY A 30 36.35 -15.99 6.57
N ARG A 31 36.89 -14.94 5.95
CA ARG A 31 36.35 -13.58 6.00
C ARG A 31 34.86 -13.64 5.62
N LYS A 32 33.95 -13.37 6.58
CA LYS A 32 32.51 -13.39 6.30
C LYS A 32 32.20 -12.38 5.20
N PRO A 33 31.43 -12.75 4.16
CA PRO A 33 30.97 -11.79 3.16
C PRO A 33 30.10 -10.76 3.89
N ASP A 34 30.21 -9.51 3.45
CA ASP A 34 29.58 -8.33 4.03
C ASP A 34 28.12 -8.62 4.40
N SER A 35 27.87 -8.79 5.70
CA SER A 35 26.54 -9.06 6.23
C SER A 35 25.74 -7.79 6.06
N GLY A 36 24.98 -7.71 4.96
CA GLY A 36 24.09 -6.61 4.63
C GLY A 36 23.44 -6.05 5.90
N ARG A 37 23.66 -4.75 6.13
CA ARG A 37 23.23 -4.03 7.34
C ARG A 37 21.79 -4.41 7.67
N CYS A 38 21.62 -5.14 8.75
CA CYS A 38 20.30 -5.43 9.27
C CYS A 38 19.73 -4.21 9.96
N LEU A 39 18.45 -3.96 9.74
CA LEU A 39 17.71 -2.89 10.39
C LEU A 39 17.47 -3.24 11.87
N ARG A 40 17.55 -2.24 12.76
CA ARG A 40 17.11 -2.41 14.16
C ARG A 40 15.63 -2.07 14.25
N GLY A 41 14.81 -3.09 14.47
CA GLY A 41 13.39 -2.95 14.71
C GLY A 41 13.07 -2.61 16.17
N PRO A 42 11.76 -2.51 16.51
CA PRO A 42 11.30 -2.36 17.88
C PRO A 42 11.89 -3.45 18.80
N ALA A 43 12.26 -3.07 20.03
CA ALA A 43 12.90 -3.95 21.01
C ALA A 43 14.25 -4.58 20.59
N GLY A 44 14.95 -4.01 19.60
CA GLY A 44 16.28 -4.46 19.18
C GLY A 44 16.25 -5.68 18.26
N ALA A 45 15.08 -6.06 17.73
CA ALA A 45 14.95 -7.16 16.79
C ALA A 45 15.68 -6.85 15.46
N LEU A 46 16.35 -7.86 14.92
CA LEU A 46 17.06 -7.76 13.65
C LEU A 46 16.06 -7.87 12.48
N MET A 47 15.76 -6.75 11.81
CA MET A 47 14.87 -6.70 10.66
C MET A 47 15.65 -6.82 9.35
N LYS A 48 15.15 -7.67 8.45
CA LYS A 48 15.77 -7.93 7.15
C LYS A 48 15.30 -6.96 6.06
N ALA A 49 14.07 -6.47 6.16
CA ALA A 49 13.50 -5.53 5.22
C ALA A 49 12.32 -4.76 5.86
N LEU A 50 11.99 -3.60 5.29
CA LEU A 50 10.77 -2.86 5.57
C LEU A 50 9.81 -2.95 4.39
N LEU A 51 8.55 -3.27 4.66
CA LEU A 51 7.51 -3.34 3.64
C LEU A 51 6.51 -2.22 3.90
N PHE A 52 6.25 -1.42 2.87
CA PHE A 52 5.31 -0.32 2.94
C PHE A 52 4.12 -0.60 2.05
N ASP A 53 2.91 -0.37 2.56
CA ASP A 53 1.78 -0.14 1.67
C ASP A 53 1.92 1.23 0.97
N LEU A 54 1.13 1.48 -0.06
CA LEU A 54 1.17 2.71 -0.85
C LEU A 54 0.04 3.66 -0.45
N ASP A 55 -1.18 3.33 -0.88
CA ASP A 55 -2.36 4.17 -0.72
C ASP A 55 -2.75 4.25 0.77
N GLY A 56 -2.77 5.46 1.35
CA GLY A 56 -3.07 5.64 2.78
C GLY A 56 -1.90 5.34 3.72
N THR A 57 -0.71 5.03 3.20
CA THR A 57 0.54 4.86 3.98
C THR A 57 1.63 5.81 3.52
N LEU A 58 2.09 5.68 2.28
CA LEU A 58 3.11 6.58 1.73
C LEU A 58 2.49 7.80 1.06
N VAL A 59 1.31 7.64 0.47
CA VAL A 59 0.64 8.69 -0.33
C VAL A 59 -0.80 8.88 0.10
N ASP A 60 -1.24 10.15 0.10
CA ASP A 60 -2.65 10.51 0.19
C ASP A 60 -3.24 10.53 -1.22
N SER A 61 -3.81 9.40 -1.65
CA SER A 61 -4.43 9.22 -2.98
C SER A 61 -5.95 9.17 -2.95
N ARG A 62 -6.55 9.36 -1.78
CA ARG A 62 -7.99 9.08 -1.54
C ARG A 62 -8.91 9.97 -2.38
N VAL A 63 -8.51 11.22 -2.61
CA VAL A 63 -9.30 12.20 -3.37
C VAL A 63 -9.44 11.76 -4.83
N ASP A 64 -8.34 11.38 -5.48
CA ASP A 64 -8.35 10.96 -6.90
C ASP A 64 -9.06 9.61 -7.09
N ILE A 65 -8.90 8.69 -6.12
CA ILE A 65 -9.61 7.41 -6.10
C ILE A 65 -11.12 7.65 -5.99
N ALA A 66 -11.56 8.51 -5.06
CA ALA A 66 -12.97 8.82 -4.85
C ALA A 66 -13.59 9.61 -6.01
N ALA A 67 -12.83 10.55 -6.60
CA ALA A 67 -13.25 11.28 -7.79
C ALA A 67 -13.51 10.31 -8.95
N SER A 68 -12.60 9.36 -9.18
CA SER A 68 -12.75 8.35 -10.23
C SER A 68 -13.88 7.37 -9.92
N ALA A 69 -14.11 7.01 -8.65
CA ALA A 69 -15.23 6.16 -8.23
C ALA A 69 -16.58 6.85 -8.48
N ASN A 70 -16.67 8.15 -8.19
CA ASN A 70 -17.85 8.95 -8.50
C ASN A 70 -18.03 9.18 -10.02
N PHE A 71 -16.94 9.26 -10.78
CA PHE A 71 -17.03 9.23 -12.25
C PHE A 71 -17.69 7.93 -12.73
N ALA A 72 -17.22 6.78 -12.26
CA ALA A 72 -17.78 5.48 -12.60
C ALA A 72 -19.26 5.31 -12.17
N ARG A 73 -19.67 5.89 -11.02
CA ARG A 73 -21.10 5.91 -10.64
C ARG A 73 -21.94 6.66 -11.68
N ARG A 74 -21.47 7.81 -12.15
CA ARG A 74 -22.19 8.61 -13.15
C ARG A 74 -22.30 7.90 -14.50
N THR A 75 -21.27 7.16 -14.92
CA THR A 75 -21.31 6.45 -16.22
C THR A 75 -22.38 5.37 -16.25
N VAL A 76 -22.69 4.75 -15.11
CA VAL A 76 -23.78 3.77 -14.99
C VAL A 76 -25.11 4.38 -14.50
N GLY A 77 -25.24 5.72 -14.54
CA GLY A 77 -26.49 6.42 -14.25
C GLY A 77 -26.83 6.59 -12.76
N LEU A 78 -25.86 6.44 -11.86
CA LEU A 78 -26.05 6.60 -10.42
C LEU A 78 -25.57 7.98 -9.93
N ALA A 79 -26.28 8.51 -8.92
CA ALA A 79 -25.88 9.73 -8.21
C ALA A 79 -24.52 9.52 -7.50
N PRO A 80 -23.66 10.55 -7.40
CA PRO A 80 -22.40 10.45 -6.68
C PRO A 80 -22.63 10.16 -5.19
N ARG A 81 -21.66 9.54 -4.54
CA ARG A 81 -21.59 9.39 -3.09
C ARG A 81 -20.65 10.42 -2.47
N PRO A 82 -20.84 10.78 -1.19
CA PRO A 82 -19.87 11.58 -0.44
C PRO A 82 -18.47 10.95 -0.52
N GLN A 83 -17.43 11.77 -0.67
CA GLN A 83 -16.07 11.25 -0.80
C GLN A 83 -15.62 10.53 0.49
N GLU A 84 -16.05 11.03 1.64
CA GLU A 84 -15.76 10.50 2.96
C GLU A 84 -16.25 9.05 3.11
N GLU A 85 -17.39 8.73 2.51
CA GLU A 85 -17.91 7.37 2.46
C GLU A 85 -17.01 6.47 1.62
N ILE A 86 -16.61 6.95 0.43
CA ILE A 86 -15.76 6.21 -0.50
C ILE A 86 -14.36 5.98 0.09
N PHE A 87 -13.84 6.90 0.91
CA PHE A 87 -12.55 6.73 1.58
C PHE A 87 -12.52 5.46 2.46
N GLY A 88 -13.64 5.09 3.07
CA GLY A 88 -13.78 3.84 3.84
C GLY A 88 -13.73 2.56 3.00
N PHE A 89 -13.79 2.66 1.67
CA PHE A 89 -13.73 1.52 0.76
C PHE A 89 -12.33 1.30 0.17
N ILE A 90 -11.39 2.22 0.41
CA ILE A 90 -10.03 2.17 -0.15
C ILE A 90 -9.19 1.16 0.62
N GLY A 91 -8.38 0.39 -0.12
CA GLY A 91 -7.38 -0.54 0.44
C GLY A 91 -7.59 -2.01 0.08
N GLU A 92 -8.81 -2.42 -0.32
CA GLU A 92 -9.11 -3.82 -0.67
C GLU A 92 -9.04 -4.12 -2.18
N GLY A 93 -8.54 -3.17 -2.97
CA GLY A 93 -8.43 -3.26 -4.43
C GLY A 93 -9.60 -2.62 -5.19
N ALA A 94 -9.39 -2.42 -6.49
CA ALA A 94 -10.30 -1.63 -7.34
C ALA A 94 -11.69 -2.27 -7.52
N GLU A 95 -11.76 -3.60 -7.62
CA GLU A 95 -13.03 -4.30 -7.78
C GLU A 95 -13.90 -4.16 -6.53
N ARG A 96 -13.34 -4.42 -5.34
CA ARG A 96 -14.01 -4.20 -4.05
C ARG A 96 -14.43 -2.75 -3.85
N LEU A 97 -13.59 -1.79 -4.24
CA LEU A 97 -13.92 -0.37 -4.23
C LEU A 97 -15.19 -0.11 -5.04
N ILE A 98 -15.26 -0.62 -6.28
CA ILE A 98 -16.41 -0.40 -7.17
C ILE A 98 -17.65 -1.15 -6.70
N GLU A 99 -17.55 -2.41 -6.25
CA GLU A 99 -18.66 -3.16 -5.64
C GLU A 99 -19.31 -2.35 -4.50
N ARG A 100 -18.50 -1.88 -3.53
CA ARG A 100 -18.97 -1.11 -2.38
C ARG A 100 -19.52 0.25 -2.78
N THR A 101 -18.85 0.89 -3.72
CA THR A 101 -19.24 2.20 -4.24
C THR A 101 -20.57 2.11 -4.96
N LEU A 102 -20.84 1.07 -5.76
CA LEU A 102 -22.10 0.90 -6.47
C LEU A 102 -23.24 0.51 -5.53
N GLY A 103 -23.04 -0.49 -4.67
CA GLY A 103 -24.09 -1.14 -3.89
C GLY A 103 -24.45 -2.52 -4.45
N ALA A 104 -24.90 -3.42 -3.57
CA ALA A 104 -25.18 -4.83 -3.92
C ALA A 104 -26.30 -4.96 -4.98
N GLU A 105 -27.27 -4.06 -4.95
CA GLU A 105 -28.37 -3.90 -5.90
C GLU A 105 -27.91 -3.59 -7.33
N HIS A 106 -26.68 -3.11 -7.49
CA HIS A 106 -26.08 -2.74 -8.76
C HIS A 106 -24.89 -3.63 -9.15
N SER A 107 -24.75 -4.81 -8.53
CA SER A 107 -23.67 -5.77 -8.80
C SER A 107 -23.47 -6.11 -10.29
N ALA A 108 -24.56 -6.21 -11.06
CA ALA A 108 -24.49 -6.45 -12.50
C ALA A 108 -23.79 -5.34 -13.31
N ARG A 109 -23.64 -4.13 -12.74
CA ARG A 109 -22.98 -2.97 -13.36
C ARG A 109 -21.50 -2.86 -13.00
N VAL A 110 -20.99 -3.69 -12.09
CA VAL A 110 -19.59 -3.63 -11.61
C VAL A 110 -18.58 -3.71 -12.76
N PRO A 111 -18.69 -4.63 -13.76
CA PRO A 111 -17.71 -4.71 -14.84
C PRO A 111 -17.62 -3.42 -15.67
N GLU A 112 -18.77 -2.83 -16.00
CA GLU A 112 -18.88 -1.58 -16.76
C GLU A 112 -18.30 -0.40 -15.96
N ALA A 113 -18.71 -0.23 -14.71
CA ALA A 113 -18.21 0.82 -13.83
C ALA A 113 -16.71 0.69 -13.55
N LEU A 114 -16.20 -0.54 -13.37
CA LEU A 114 -14.79 -0.79 -13.13
C LEU A 114 -13.95 -0.40 -14.35
N ALA A 115 -14.43 -0.66 -15.56
CA ALA A 115 -13.76 -0.20 -16.78
C ALA A 115 -13.69 1.33 -16.85
N SER A 116 -14.82 2.03 -16.65
CA SER A 116 -14.85 3.50 -16.62
C SER A 116 -13.98 4.08 -15.51
N TRP A 117 -13.94 3.44 -14.34
CA TRP A 117 -13.08 3.84 -13.23
C TRP A 117 -11.62 3.77 -13.60
N ARG A 118 -11.16 2.66 -14.20
CA ARG A 118 -9.75 2.48 -14.60
C ARG A 118 -9.31 3.53 -15.59
N GLU A 119 -10.11 3.78 -16.62
CA GLU A 119 -9.82 4.78 -17.64
C GLU A 119 -9.70 6.19 -17.06
N HIS A 120 -10.65 6.57 -16.20
CA HIS A 120 -10.61 7.88 -15.54
C HIS A 120 -9.42 7.96 -14.56
N TYR A 121 -9.21 6.94 -13.75
CA TYR A 121 -8.17 6.93 -12.74
C TYR A 121 -6.77 7.03 -13.36
N GLU A 122 -6.51 6.33 -14.47
CA GLU A 122 -5.22 6.38 -15.16
C GLU A 122 -4.85 7.81 -15.61
N ARG A 123 -5.84 8.64 -15.96
CA ARG A 123 -5.65 10.03 -16.37
C ARG A 123 -5.54 11.00 -15.20
N HIS A 124 -6.20 10.70 -14.07
CA HIS A 124 -6.43 11.65 -12.97
C HIS A 124 -5.76 11.26 -11.65
N MET A 125 -5.04 10.13 -11.57
CA MET A 125 -4.45 9.62 -10.32
C MET A 125 -3.31 10.47 -9.72
N LEU A 126 -2.97 11.61 -10.33
CA LEU A 126 -1.94 12.53 -9.86
C LEU A 126 -2.45 13.96 -9.69
N ASP A 127 -3.76 14.19 -9.86
CA ASP A 127 -4.34 15.54 -9.74
C ASP A 127 -4.15 16.06 -8.31
N HIS A 128 -4.54 15.24 -7.32
CA HIS A 128 -4.43 15.57 -5.90
C HIS A 128 -3.45 14.67 -5.14
N THR A 129 -3.07 13.51 -5.70
CA THR A 129 -2.25 12.53 -4.98
C THR A 129 -0.84 13.04 -4.67
N ARG A 130 -0.46 13.06 -3.40
CA ARG A 130 0.88 13.47 -2.94
C ARG A 130 1.39 12.54 -1.83
N PRO A 131 2.72 12.45 -1.61
CA PRO A 131 3.24 11.83 -0.40
C PRO A 131 2.70 12.52 0.85
N TYR A 132 2.47 11.77 1.93
CA TYR A 132 2.17 12.41 3.22
C TYR A 132 3.37 13.24 3.71
N GLU A 133 3.07 14.26 4.51
CA GLU A 133 4.09 15.10 5.14
C GLU A 133 5.09 14.25 5.93
N GLY A 134 6.39 14.48 5.73
CA GLY A 134 7.46 13.76 6.41
C GLY A 134 7.80 12.38 5.83
N VAL A 135 7.03 11.84 4.87
CA VAL A 135 7.28 10.50 4.31
C VAL A 135 8.60 10.46 3.53
N VAL A 136 8.84 11.47 2.69
CA VAL A 136 10.06 11.52 1.87
C VAL A 136 11.29 11.57 2.77
N GLU A 137 11.28 12.48 3.75
CA GLU A 137 12.37 12.69 4.71
C GLU A 137 12.59 11.47 5.61
N ALA A 138 11.52 10.74 5.96
CA ALA A 138 11.61 9.51 6.71
C ALA A 138 12.25 8.39 5.86
N LEU A 139 11.79 8.20 4.62
CA LEU A 139 12.33 7.19 3.72
C LEU A 139 13.82 7.43 3.39
N GLU A 140 14.25 8.68 3.27
CA GLU A 140 15.66 9.03 3.07
C GLU A 140 16.57 8.62 4.24
N LYS A 141 16.04 8.61 5.47
CA LYS A 141 16.78 8.26 6.70
C LYS A 141 16.80 6.77 6.99
N ILE A 142 15.92 6.00 6.36
CA ILE A 142 15.89 4.55 6.52
C ILE A 142 17.10 3.98 5.80
N GLU A 143 17.80 3.04 6.43
CA GLU A 143 18.85 2.23 5.78
C GLU A 143 18.32 0.83 5.45
N GLY A 144 19.04 0.07 4.64
CA GLY A 144 18.70 -1.35 4.39
C GLY A 144 17.51 -1.60 3.46
N PRO A 145 17.22 -2.89 3.19
CA PRO A 145 16.26 -3.30 2.17
C PRO A 145 14.83 -2.84 2.48
N ARG A 146 14.11 -2.42 1.46
CA ARG A 146 12.68 -2.10 1.56
C ARG A 146 11.95 -2.34 0.26
N ALA A 147 10.62 -2.46 0.34
CA ALA A 147 9.77 -2.62 -0.84
C ALA A 147 8.37 -2.04 -0.59
N ILE A 148 7.70 -1.67 -1.68
CA ILE A 148 6.27 -1.33 -1.68
C ILE A 148 5.46 -2.60 -1.97
N VAL A 149 4.48 -2.89 -1.12
CA VAL A 149 3.54 -4.01 -1.24
C VAL A 149 2.13 -3.45 -1.18
N THR A 150 1.42 -3.45 -2.31
CA THR A 150 0.13 -2.77 -2.44
C THR A 150 -0.88 -3.59 -3.23
N ASN A 151 -2.17 -3.40 -2.93
CA ASN A 151 -3.29 -3.91 -3.73
C ASN A 151 -3.55 -3.10 -5.01
N LYS A 152 -2.84 -1.99 -5.19
CA LYS A 152 -2.93 -1.18 -6.41
C LYS A 152 -2.39 -1.97 -7.61
N PRO A 153 -3.08 -1.96 -8.78
CA PRO A 153 -2.58 -2.61 -9.99
C PRO A 153 -1.15 -2.18 -10.31
N GLY A 154 -0.27 -3.15 -10.60
CA GLY A 154 1.17 -2.93 -10.78
C GLY A 154 1.55 -1.79 -11.74
N PRO A 155 0.93 -1.65 -12.93
CA PRO A 155 1.19 -0.52 -13.82
C PRO A 155 0.91 0.85 -13.17
N SER A 156 -0.26 1.02 -12.56
CA SER A 156 -0.65 2.26 -11.88
C SER A 156 0.25 2.55 -10.68
N ALA A 157 0.59 1.53 -9.88
CA ALA A 157 1.52 1.68 -8.77
C ALA A 157 2.88 2.17 -9.24
N ARG A 158 3.46 1.54 -10.27
CA ARG A 158 4.77 1.95 -10.80
C ARG A 158 4.75 3.36 -11.40
N GLN A 159 3.69 3.73 -12.12
CA GLN A 159 3.58 5.07 -12.68
C GLN A 159 3.47 6.13 -11.58
N LEU A 160 2.62 5.90 -10.57
CA LEU A 160 2.44 6.81 -9.44
C LEU A 160 3.74 6.96 -8.65
N VAL A 161 4.38 5.84 -8.28
CA VAL A 161 5.64 5.83 -7.51
C VAL A 161 6.75 6.60 -8.25
N ARG A 162 6.89 6.41 -9.57
CA ARG A 162 7.84 7.18 -10.38
C ARG A 162 7.49 8.67 -10.45
N ALA A 163 6.22 8.99 -10.70
CA ALA A 163 5.79 10.38 -10.83
C ALA A 163 5.99 11.20 -9.55
N LEU A 164 5.92 10.54 -8.38
CA LEU A 164 6.19 11.14 -7.08
C LEU A 164 7.66 11.05 -6.64
N GLY A 165 8.54 10.47 -7.46
CA GLY A 165 9.96 10.30 -7.13
C GLY A 165 10.22 9.38 -5.93
N LEU A 166 9.30 8.44 -5.67
CA LEU A 166 9.40 7.46 -4.58
C LEU A 166 10.13 6.18 -5.01
N ASP A 167 10.27 5.94 -6.32
CA ASP A 167 10.98 4.79 -6.89
C ASP A 167 12.46 4.74 -6.48
N ARG A 168 13.11 5.90 -6.39
CA ARG A 168 14.50 6.01 -5.89
C ARG A 168 14.61 5.74 -4.38
N LEU A 169 13.52 5.92 -3.64
CA LEU A 169 13.49 5.75 -2.18
C LEU A 169 13.06 4.36 -1.76
N CYS A 170 12.29 3.67 -2.61
CA CYS A 170 11.83 2.29 -2.48
C CYS A 170 12.03 1.56 -3.82
N PRO A 171 13.27 1.12 -4.13
CA PRO A 171 13.63 0.50 -5.40
C PRO A 171 13.05 -0.92 -5.59
#